data_AF-A0A1Q3UZ48-F1
#
_entry.id   AF-A0A1Q3UZ48-F1
#
_cell.length_a   1.000
_cell.length_b   1.000
_cell.length_c   1.000
_cell.angle_alpha   90.00
_cell.angle_beta   90.00
_cell.angle_gamma   90.00
#
_symmetry.space_group_name_H-M   'P 1'
#
loop_
_entity.id
_entity.type
_entity.pdbx_description
1 polymer ?
#
loop_
_entity_poly.entity_id
_entity_poly.type
_entity_poly.pdbx_seq_one_letter_code
_entity_poly.pdbx_strand_id
1 'polypeptide(L)'
;MHPVAEFRAEVAELRAEIERLRAAIFPPAPEAPPPFDSRPPKPKLSPEEAAADYVERHEADARRREAEYQARVRASTEGLPDGHWRDPCGIIRDREGKVAVSSEHERTLAAAVVREQHAVHREWLQRQRVVAPPA
;
A
#
# COMPACT_ATOMS: atom_id res chain seq x y z
N MET A 1 -51.31 -10.77 -17.99
CA MET A 1 -49.99 -10.19 -17.63
C MET A 1 -50.18 -8.69 -17.51
N HIS A 2 -49.75 -8.08 -16.40
CA HIS A 2 -49.95 -6.66 -16.13
C HIS A 2 -48.58 -5.94 -16.14
N PRO A 3 -48.09 -5.51 -17.31
CA PRO A 3 -46.75 -4.92 -17.46
C PRO A 3 -46.55 -3.70 -16.55
N VAL A 4 -47.63 -2.95 -16.27
CA VAL A 4 -47.60 -1.76 -15.42
C VAL A 4 -47.29 -2.10 -13.96
N ALA A 5 -47.71 -3.27 -13.47
CA ALA A 5 -47.42 -3.70 -12.11
C ALA A 5 -45.95 -4.11 -11.96
N GLU A 6 -45.41 -4.81 -12.97
CA GLU A 6 -44.01 -5.21 -13.05
C GLU A 6 -43.09 -3.98 -13.15
N PHE A 7 -43.39 -3.03 -14.04
CA PHE A 7 -42.63 -1.78 -14.13
C PHE A 7 -42.65 -0.96 -12.84
N ARG A 8 -43.77 -0.96 -12.10
CA ARG A 8 -43.84 -0.26 -10.80
C ARG A 8 -42.96 -0.94 -9.75
N ALA A 9 -42.89 -2.26 -9.76
CA ALA A 9 -42.02 -3.02 -8.86
C ALA A 9 -40.54 -2.74 -9.19
N GLU A 10 -40.16 -2.79 -10.47
CA GLU A 10 -38.79 -2.49 -10.91
C GLU A 10 -38.36 -1.06 -10.56
N VAL A 11 -39.25 -0.07 -10.74
CA VAL A 11 -38.96 1.32 -10.35
C VAL A 11 -38.80 1.46 -8.83
N ALA A 12 -39.55 0.70 -8.03
CA ALA A 12 -39.41 0.72 -6.58
C ALA A 12 -38.06 0.11 -6.13
N GLU A 13 -37.66 -1.01 -6.75
CA GLU A 13 -36.37 -1.65 -6.49
C GLU A 13 -35.19 -0.74 -6.88
N LEU A 14 -35.24 -0.13 -8.06
CA LEU A 14 -34.19 0.79 -8.52
C LEU A 14 -34.07 2.01 -7.59
N ARG A 15 -35.19 2.53 -7.09
CA ARG A 15 -35.16 3.63 -6.10
C ARG A 15 -34.53 3.21 -4.78
N ALA A 16 -34.85 2.01 -4.30
CA ALA A 16 -34.25 1.48 -3.08
C ALA A 16 -32.74 1.26 -3.24
N GLU A 17 -32.31 0.76 -4.39
CA GLU A 17 -30.89 0.55 -4.69
C GLU A 17 -30.12 1.87 -4.81
N ILE A 18 -30.70 2.88 -5.45
CA ILE A 18 -30.10 4.22 -5.53
C ILE A 18 -29.92 4.81 -4.13
N GLU A 19 -30.91 4.71 -3.25
CA GLU A 19 -30.79 5.21 -1.87
C GLU A 19 -29.74 4.41 -1.07
N ARG A 20 -29.65 3.10 -1.26
CA ARG A 20 -28.62 2.26 -0.65
C ARG A 20 -27.21 2.68 -1.09
N LEU A 21 -27.00 2.85 -2.40
CA LEU A 21 -25.73 3.28 -2.97
C LEU A 21 -25.37 4.71 -2.52
N ARG A 22 -26.37 5.59 -2.44
CA ARG A 22 -26.19 6.95 -1.94
C ARG A 22 -25.76 6.94 -0.48
N ALA A 23 -26.36 6.12 0.38
CA ALA A 23 -25.97 5.99 1.77
C ALA A 23 -24.58 5.36 1.95
N ALA A 24 -24.13 4.51 1.02
CA ALA A 24 -22.78 3.96 1.03
C ALA A 24 -21.71 5.00 0.62
N ILE A 25 -22.02 5.86 -0.36
CA ILE A 25 -21.10 6.90 -0.85
C ILE A 25 -21.11 8.12 0.08
N PHE A 26 -22.29 8.51 0.54
CA PHE A 26 -22.53 9.61 1.47
C PHE A 26 -23.13 9.01 2.74
N PRO A 27 -22.31 8.43 3.62
CA PRO A 27 -22.80 7.99 4.91
C PRO A 27 -23.51 9.16 5.59
N PRO A 28 -24.64 8.93 6.26
CA PRO A 28 -25.29 9.98 7.02
C PRO A 28 -24.26 10.59 7.96
N ALA A 29 -24.26 11.92 8.07
CA ALA A 29 -23.37 12.60 8.98
C ALA A 29 -23.52 11.96 10.37
N PRO A 30 -22.41 11.68 11.08
CA PRO A 30 -22.51 11.17 12.44
C PRO A 30 -23.42 12.11 13.23
N GLU A 31 -24.28 11.54 14.08
CA GLU A 31 -25.17 12.32 14.93
C GLU A 31 -24.37 13.43 15.60
N ALA A 32 -24.94 14.64 15.58
CA ALA A 32 -24.29 15.79 16.20
C ALA A 32 -23.94 15.41 17.65
N PRO A 33 -22.70 15.67 18.10
CA PRO A 33 -22.33 15.35 19.46
C PRO A 33 -23.32 16.02 20.41
N PRO A 34 -23.64 15.40 21.54
CA PRO A 34 -24.57 15.97 22.49
C PRO A 34 -24.13 17.39 22.87
N PRO A 35 -25.10 18.29 23.13
CA PRO A 35 -24.80 19.65 23.56
C PRO A 35 -23.77 19.64 24.68
N PHE A 36 -22.90 20.64 24.71
CA PHE A 36 -21.84 20.74 25.72
C PHE A 36 -22.39 20.58 27.15
N ASP A 37 -23.57 21.16 27.39
CA ASP A 37 -24.28 21.14 28.68
C ASP A 37 -24.85 19.77 29.06
N SER A 38 -24.99 18.85 28.11
CA SER A 38 -25.46 17.48 28.36
C SER A 38 -24.34 16.52 28.74
N ARG A 39 -23.07 16.97 28.68
CA ARG A 39 -21.94 16.13 29.05
C ARG A 39 -21.88 16.02 30.57
N PRO A 40 -21.84 14.80 31.14
CA PRO A 40 -21.65 14.65 32.56
C PRO A 40 -20.32 15.32 32.96
N PRO A 41 -20.26 15.98 34.13
CA PRO A 41 -19.02 16.54 34.62
C PRO A 41 -18.00 15.41 34.75
N LYS A 42 -16.76 15.67 34.32
CA LYS A 42 -15.68 14.68 34.48
C LYS A 42 -15.56 14.31 35.97
N PRO A 43 -15.39 13.03 36.29
CA PRO A 43 -15.16 12.61 37.67
C PRO A 43 -13.93 13.34 38.21
N LYS A 44 -14.05 13.87 39.44
CA LYS A 44 -12.93 14.52 40.13
C LYS A 44 -12.01 13.42 40.65
N LEU A 45 -10.97 13.11 39.88
CA LEU A 45 -9.89 12.23 40.32
C LEU A 45 -9.11 12.92 41.44
N SER A 46 -8.71 12.15 42.44
CA SER A 46 -7.67 12.59 43.38
C SER A 46 -6.34 12.82 42.64
N PRO A 47 -5.38 13.57 43.22
CA PRO A 47 -4.08 13.77 42.60
C PRO A 47 -3.35 12.46 42.27
N GLU A 48 -3.49 11.44 43.11
CA GLU A 48 -2.86 10.12 42.91
C GLU A 48 -3.51 9.36 41.74
N GLU A 49 -4.84 9.35 41.68
CA GLU A 49 -5.57 8.72 40.56
C GLU A 49 -5.31 9.45 39.24
N ALA A 50 -5.22 10.78 39.26
CA ALA A 50 -4.89 11.57 38.08
C ALA A 50 -3.46 11.31 37.58
N ALA A 51 -2.51 11.11 38.50
CA ALA A 51 -1.14 10.74 38.15
C ALA A 51 -1.07 9.32 37.55
N ALA A 52 -1.80 8.36 38.14
CA ALA A 52 -1.88 7.00 37.60
C ALA A 52 -2.51 6.97 36.20
N ASP A 53 -3.63 7.66 36.01
CA ASP A 53 -4.31 7.78 34.71
C ASP A 53 -3.42 8.48 33.65
N TYR A 54 -2.63 9.49 34.06
CA TYR A 54 -1.66 10.13 33.17
C TYR A 54 -0.57 9.14 32.71
N VAL A 55 0.01 8.39 33.63
CA VAL A 55 1.06 7.39 33.31
C VAL A 55 0.49 6.31 32.38
N GLU A 56 -0.69 5.77 32.70
CA GLU A 56 -1.33 4.73 31.88
C GLU A 56 -1.58 5.22 30.45
N ARG A 57 -2.10 6.44 30.28
CA ARG A 57 -2.32 7.03 28.95
C ARG A 57 -1.02 7.22 28.18
N HIS A 58 0.04 7.66 28.86
CA HIS A 58 1.36 7.83 28.24
C HIS A 58 1.98 6.50 27.81
N GLU A 59 1.86 5.46 28.62
CA GLU A 59 2.32 4.12 28.24
C GLU A 59 1.49 3.53 27.11
N ALA A 60 0.17 3.72 27.11
CA ALA A 60 -0.70 3.29 26.03
C ALA A 60 -0.35 4.01 24.71
N ASP A 61 -0.08 5.31 24.75
CA ASP A 61 0.38 6.09 23.61
C ASP A 61 1.74 5.61 23.10
N ALA A 62 2.68 5.27 24.00
CA ALA A 62 3.97 4.71 23.63
C ALA A 62 3.81 3.34 22.94
N ARG A 63 2.97 2.46 23.49
CA ARG A 63 2.64 1.16 22.87
C ARG A 63 2.02 1.33 21.48
N ARG A 64 1.10 2.28 21.32
CA ARG A 64 0.48 2.58 20.02
C ARG A 64 1.52 3.04 18.99
N ARG A 65 2.38 3.99 19.36
CA ARG A 65 3.44 4.50 18.47
C ARG A 65 4.43 3.43 18.06
N GLU A 66 4.81 2.55 18.99
CA GLU A 66 5.68 1.41 18.69
C GLU A 66 5.00 0.47 17.69
N ALA A 67 3.72 0.13 17.89
CA ALA A 67 2.97 -0.71 16.97
C ALA A 67 2.86 -0.09 15.56
N GLU A 68 2.60 1.21 15.47
CA GLU A 68 2.58 1.96 14.20
C GLU A 68 3.95 1.96 13.50
N TYR A 69 5.03 2.15 14.27
CA TYR A 69 6.39 2.09 13.74
C TYR A 69 6.70 0.70 13.17
N GLN A 70 6.41 -0.37 13.92
CA GLN A 70 6.62 -1.73 13.46
C GLN A 70 5.77 -2.09 12.24
N ALA A 71 4.51 -1.64 12.19
CA ALA A 71 3.66 -1.81 11.02
C ALA A 71 4.25 -1.14 9.78
N ARG A 72 4.79 0.08 9.93
CA ARG A 72 5.45 0.81 8.84
C ARG A 72 6.73 0.12 8.39
N VAL A 73 7.54 -0.39 9.31
CA VAL A 73 8.76 -1.17 9.00
C VAL A 73 8.41 -2.45 8.26
N ARG A 74 7.35 -3.15 8.68
CA ARG A 74 6.88 -4.34 7.97
C ARG A 74 6.42 -3.97 6.56
N ALA A 75 5.59 -2.94 6.42
CA ALA A 75 5.11 -2.50 5.11
C ALA A 75 6.24 -2.05 4.18
N SER A 76 7.29 -1.42 4.73
CA SER A 76 8.44 -0.99 3.91
C SER A 76 9.35 -2.15 3.51
N THR A 77 9.43 -3.23 4.29
CA THR A 77 10.33 -4.37 4.01
C THR A 77 9.63 -5.60 3.40
N GLU A 78 8.30 -5.61 3.37
CA GLU A 78 7.52 -6.75 2.87
C GLU A 78 7.88 -7.13 1.43
N GLY A 79 8.21 -8.42 1.24
CA GLY A 79 8.58 -9.00 -0.04
C GLY A 79 9.92 -8.53 -0.60
N LEU A 80 10.76 -7.87 0.19
CA LEU A 80 12.09 -7.41 -0.22
C LEU A 80 13.20 -8.31 0.35
N PRO A 81 14.38 -8.37 -0.30
CA PRO A 81 15.55 -9.02 0.27
C PRO A 81 15.99 -8.33 1.56
N ASP A 82 16.63 -9.09 2.45
CA ASP A 82 17.14 -8.56 3.71
C ASP A 82 17.99 -7.30 3.52
N GLY A 83 17.75 -6.31 4.37
CA GLY A 83 18.43 -5.02 4.30
C GLY A 83 17.89 -4.05 3.24
N HIS A 84 16.82 -4.41 2.53
CA HIS A 84 16.13 -3.52 1.60
C HIS A 84 14.82 -3.01 2.19
N TRP A 85 14.44 -1.79 1.83
CA TRP A 85 13.19 -1.17 2.25
C TRP A 85 12.64 -0.25 1.17
N ARG A 86 11.32 -0.09 1.11
CA ARG A 86 10.62 0.89 0.27
C ARG A 86 10.49 2.21 1.00
N ASP A 87 10.93 3.29 0.37
CA ASP A 87 10.71 4.63 0.88
C ASP A 87 9.25 5.10 0.71
N PRO A 88 8.85 6.23 1.31
CA PRO A 88 7.48 6.74 1.19
C PRO A 88 7.03 7.01 -0.26
N CYS A 89 7.97 7.14 -1.20
CA CYS A 89 7.70 7.32 -2.63
C CYS A 89 7.65 5.97 -3.39
N GLY A 90 7.83 4.83 -2.69
CA GLY A 90 7.81 3.49 -3.26
C GLY A 90 9.15 3.03 -3.84
N ILE A 91 10.23 3.79 -3.68
CA ILE A 91 11.55 3.45 -4.21
C ILE A 91 12.24 2.47 -3.27
N ILE A 92 12.75 1.36 -3.81
CA ILE A 92 13.50 0.37 -3.03
C ILE A 92 14.92 0.89 -2.78
N ARG A 93 15.36 0.84 -1.52
CA ARG A 93 16.68 1.27 -1.06
C ARG A 93 17.38 0.16 -0.28
N ASP A 94 18.71 0.15 -0.31
CA ASP A 94 19.57 -0.72 0.49
C ASP A 94 19.81 -0.17 1.92
N ARG A 95 20.64 -0.87 2.71
CA ARG A 95 21.02 -0.47 4.08
C ARG A 95 21.81 0.83 4.10
N GLU A 96 22.54 1.13 3.04
CA GLU A 96 23.29 2.36 2.85
C GLU A 96 22.41 3.54 2.36
N GLY A 97 21.12 3.28 2.10
CA GLY A 97 20.15 4.29 1.65
C GLY A 97 20.22 4.61 0.16
N LYS A 98 21.00 3.85 -0.62
CA LYS A 98 21.11 3.98 -2.07
C LYS A 98 19.93 3.28 -2.74
N VAL A 99 19.58 3.74 -3.93
CA VAL A 99 18.52 3.12 -4.72
C VAL A 99 18.97 1.72 -5.14
N ALA A 100 18.29 0.71 -4.60
CA ALA A 100 18.46 -0.67 -5.01
C ALA A 100 17.48 -0.91 -6.16
N VAL A 101 17.90 -0.53 -7.36
CA VAL A 101 17.11 -0.73 -8.58
C VAL A 101 16.74 -2.20 -8.69
N SER A 102 15.47 -2.49 -9.05
CA SER A 102 14.92 -3.86 -9.12
C SER A 102 15.77 -4.68 -10.08
N SER A 103 16.72 -5.38 -9.50
CA SER A 103 17.84 -5.96 -10.19
C SER A 103 17.46 -7.17 -11.02
N GLU A 104 16.19 -7.57 -11.10
CA GLU A 104 15.77 -8.71 -11.92
C GLU A 104 15.47 -8.32 -13.37
N HIS A 105 14.72 -7.24 -13.59
CA HIS A 105 14.40 -6.77 -14.95
C HIS A 105 15.64 -6.22 -15.66
N GLU A 106 16.45 -5.43 -14.96
CA GLU A 106 17.69 -4.88 -15.53
C GLU A 106 18.79 -5.94 -15.70
N ARG A 107 18.93 -6.92 -14.79
CA ARG A 107 19.83 -8.07 -15.03
C ARG A 107 19.37 -8.89 -16.23
N THR A 108 18.06 -9.05 -16.42
CA THR A 108 17.51 -9.77 -17.58
C THR A 108 17.78 -9.03 -18.88
N LEU A 109 17.58 -7.70 -18.91
CA LEU A 109 17.90 -6.85 -20.06
C LEU A 109 19.40 -6.83 -20.35
N ALA A 110 20.25 -6.64 -19.33
CA ALA A 110 21.69 -6.66 -19.48
C ALA A 110 22.19 -8.03 -20.00
N ALA A 111 21.66 -9.13 -19.48
CA ALA A 111 22.00 -10.47 -19.95
C ALA A 111 21.52 -10.71 -21.40
N ALA A 112 20.38 -10.14 -21.81
CA ALA A 112 19.90 -10.22 -23.18
C ALA A 112 20.84 -9.47 -24.15
N VAL A 113 21.25 -8.25 -23.80
CA VAL A 113 22.19 -7.44 -24.60
C VAL A 113 23.54 -8.15 -24.76
N VAL A 114 24.08 -8.73 -23.69
CA VAL A 114 25.36 -9.47 -23.75
C VAL A 114 25.25 -10.71 -24.65
N ARG A 115 24.13 -11.45 -24.59
CA ARG A 115 23.90 -12.61 -25.47
C ARG A 115 23.84 -12.21 -26.94
N GLU A 116 23.18 -11.09 -27.24
CA GLU A 116 23.08 -10.56 -28.60
C GLU A 116 24.44 -10.13 -29.14
N GLN A 117 25.25 -9.43 -28.34
CA GLN A 117 26.62 -9.06 -28.70
C GLN A 117 27.49 -10.30 -28.98
N HIS A 118 27.39 -11.35 -28.15
CA HIS A 118 28.10 -12.62 -28.37
C HIS A 118 27.63 -13.35 -29.63
N ALA A 119 26.36 -13.24 -30.01
CA ALA A 119 25.85 -13.80 -31.25
C ALA A 119 26.43 -13.08 -32.47
N VAL A 120 26.39 -11.74 -32.47
CA VAL A 120 26.97 -10.90 -33.53
C VAL A 120 28.47 -11.16 -33.69
N HIS A 121 29.21 -11.25 -32.58
CA HIS A 121 30.64 -11.53 -32.61
C HIS A 121 30.96 -12.92 -33.19
N ARG A 122 30.18 -13.94 -32.83
CA ARG A 122 30.33 -15.30 -33.40
C ARG A 122 30.04 -15.34 -34.89
N GLU A 123 28.99 -14.65 -35.34
CA GLU A 123 28.65 -14.57 -36.76
C GLU A 123 29.75 -13.85 -37.55
N TRP A 124 30.31 -12.77 -37.01
CA TRP A 124 31.45 -12.07 -37.59
C TRP A 124 32.68 -12.99 -37.73
N LEU A 125 33.01 -13.76 -36.69
CA LEU A 125 34.11 -14.74 -36.73
C LEU A 125 33.87 -15.87 -37.75
N GLN A 126 32.63 -16.33 -37.90
CA GLN A 126 32.28 -17.35 -38.90
C GLN A 126 32.45 -16.81 -40.32
N ARG A 127 32.01 -15.57 -40.59
CA ARG A 127 32.21 -14.91 -41.88
C ARG A 127 33.70 -14.74 -42.19
N GLN A 128 34.52 -14.41 -41.20
CA GLN A 128 35.99 -14.34 -41.36
C GLN A 128 36.60 -15.71 -41.71
N ARG A 129 36.14 -16.81 -41.09
CA ARG A 129 36.64 -18.17 -41.39
C ARG A 129 36.23 -18.68 -42.79
N VAL A 130 35.10 -18.25 -43.32
CA VAL A 130 34.64 -18.62 -44.68
C VAL A 130 35.44 -17.89 -45.78
N VAL A 131 36.09 -16.77 -45.45
CA VAL A 131 36.88 -15.95 -46.39
C VAL A 131 38.36 -16.37 -46.44
N ALA A 132 38.82 -17.24 -45.52
CA ALA A 132 40.18 -17.78 -45.59
C ALA A 132 40.27 -18.77 -46.78
N PRO A 133 41.11 -18.51 -47.81
CA PRO A 133 41.26 -19.43 -48.93
C PRO A 133 41.88 -20.75 -48.44
N PRO A 134 41.51 -21.90 -49.03
CA PRO A 134 42.21 -23.15 -48.76
C PRO A 134 43.69 -22.98 -49.14
N ALA A 135 44.56 -23.47 -48.24
CA ALA A 135 46.01 -23.51 -48.43
C ALA A 135 46.42 -24.40 -49.61
#